data_AF-A0A315WDD7-F1
#
_entry.id   AF-A0A315WDD7-F1
#
_cell.length_a   1.000
_cell.length_b   1.000
_cell.length_c   1.000
_cell.angle_alpha   90.00
_cell.angle_beta   90.00
_cell.angle_gamma   90.00
#
_symmetry.space_group_name_H-M   'P 1'
#
loop_
_entity.id
_entity.type
_entity.pdbx_description
1 polymer ?
#
loop_
_entity_poly.entity_id
_entity_poly.type
_entity_poly.pdbx_seq_one_letter_code
_entity_poly.pdbx_strand_id
1 'polypeptide(L)'
;MPYLSGKETVKELRRALSNPNIQSDPLRYRNSVLKVIRAMSQGVDVSDLFSEMVKACATVDVVQKKLVYVFLCCYAHLNPELSLLVVNTLRKDCLDPNPMVRSLALRSMTNLR
;
A
#
# COMPACT_ATOMS: atom_id res chain seq x y z
N MET A 1 -28.53 -1.94 6.42
CA MET A 1 -27.63 -3.12 6.53
C MET A 1 -26.39 -2.88 5.66
N PRO A 2 -25.21 -2.52 6.21
CA PRO A 2 -24.10 -1.95 5.42
C PRO A 2 -23.09 -2.96 4.81
N TYR A 3 -23.18 -4.24 5.16
CA TYR A 3 -22.09 -5.20 4.90
C TYR A 3 -21.83 -5.55 3.42
N LEU A 4 -22.81 -5.33 2.53
CA LEU A 4 -22.66 -5.55 1.08
C LEU A 4 -21.80 -4.49 0.39
N SER A 5 -21.75 -3.27 0.92
CA SER A 5 -21.01 -2.16 0.30
C SER A 5 -19.49 -2.37 0.34
N GLY A 6 -18.97 -3.00 1.40
CA GLY A 6 -17.52 -3.19 1.57
C GLY A 6 -16.90 -4.09 0.50
N LYS A 7 -17.52 -5.25 0.20
CA LYS A 7 -16.99 -6.18 -0.81
C LYS A 7 -17.00 -5.61 -2.22
N GLU A 8 -18.05 -4.85 -2.57
CA GLU A 8 -18.12 -4.16 -3.86
C GLU A 8 -17.04 -3.08 -3.97
N THR A 9 -16.85 -2.29 -2.91
CA THR A 9 -15.79 -1.28 -2.81
C THR A 9 -14.40 -1.89 -3.02
N VAL A 10 -14.10 -3.01 -2.38
CA VAL A 10 -12.81 -3.71 -2.54
C VAL A 10 -12.60 -4.16 -3.99
N LYS A 11 -13.64 -4.69 -4.63
CA LYS A 11 -13.57 -5.14 -6.03
C LYS A 11 -13.32 -3.97 -6.99
N GLU A 12 -13.98 -2.84 -6.76
CA GLU A 12 -13.74 -1.60 -7.52
C GLU A 12 -12.32 -1.07 -7.32
N LEU A 13 -11.84 -1.03 -6.08
CA LEU A 13 -10.48 -0.59 -5.76
C LEU A 13 -9.44 -1.51 -6.40
N ARG A 14 -9.63 -2.83 -6.36
CA ARG A 14 -8.74 -3.79 -7.04
C ARG A 14 -8.65 -3.51 -8.54
N ARG A 15 -9.81 -3.27 -9.19
CA ARG A 15 -9.87 -2.90 -10.62
C ARG A 15 -9.13 -1.59 -10.87
N ALA A 16 -9.31 -0.58 -10.02
CA ALA A 16 -8.64 0.71 -10.15
C ALA A 16 -7.11 0.59 -10.00
N LEU A 17 -6.63 -0.19 -9.02
CA LEU A 17 -5.21 -0.43 -8.79
C LEU A 17 -4.55 -1.28 -9.90
N SER A 18 -5.32 -2.13 -10.57
CA SER A 18 -4.82 -3.01 -11.63
C SER A 18 -4.94 -2.41 -13.03
N ASN A 19 -5.62 -1.25 -13.18
CA ASN A 19 -5.84 -0.62 -14.49
C ASN A 19 -4.55 0.07 -14.99
N PRO A 20 -4.00 -0.34 -16.15
CA PRO A 20 -2.79 0.27 -16.70
C PRO A 20 -2.93 1.78 -16.95
N ASN A 21 -4.11 2.24 -17.37
CA ASN A 21 -4.36 3.65 -17.63
C ASN A 21 -4.29 4.51 -16.37
N ILE A 22 -4.50 3.91 -15.20
CA ILE A 22 -4.38 4.59 -13.90
C ILE A 22 -2.93 4.51 -13.43
N GLN A 23 -2.25 3.38 -13.65
CA GLN A 23 -0.85 3.19 -13.29
C GLN A 23 0.11 4.10 -14.07
N SER A 24 -0.20 4.43 -15.32
CA SER A 24 0.60 5.34 -16.15
C SER A 24 0.68 6.76 -15.61
N ASP A 25 -0.31 7.20 -14.83
CA ASP A 25 -0.36 8.55 -14.25
C ASP A 25 -0.08 8.47 -12.73
N PRO A 26 1.08 8.97 -12.26
CA PRO A 26 1.45 8.89 -10.85
C PRO A 26 0.43 9.53 -9.89
N LEU A 27 -0.20 10.64 -10.28
CA LEU A 27 -1.17 11.33 -9.43
C LEU A 27 -2.48 10.55 -9.35
N ARG A 28 -2.95 9.99 -10.47
CA ARG A 28 -4.15 9.13 -10.48
C ARG A 28 -3.91 7.85 -9.70
N TYR A 29 -2.73 7.24 -9.82
CA TYR A 29 -2.39 6.04 -9.09
C TYR A 29 -2.30 6.28 -7.58
N ARG A 30 -1.63 7.36 -7.15
CA ARG A 30 -1.62 7.80 -5.76
C ARG A 30 -3.02 8.05 -5.21
N ASN A 31 -3.90 8.65 -6.00
CA ASN A 31 -5.29 8.88 -5.58
C ASN A 31 -6.05 7.56 -5.39
N SER A 32 -5.79 6.53 -6.21
CA SER A 32 -6.34 5.19 -6.01
C SER A 32 -5.84 4.56 -4.71
N VAL A 33 -4.53 4.65 -4.42
CA VAL A 33 -3.94 4.20 -3.15
C VAL A 33 -4.56 4.94 -1.96
N LEU A 34 -4.76 6.25 -2.07
CA LEU A 34 -5.41 7.04 -1.02
C LEU A 34 -6.85 6.58 -0.73
N LYS A 35 -7.61 6.19 -1.77
CA LYS A 35 -8.95 5.63 -1.59
C LYS A 35 -8.93 4.32 -0.80
N VAL A 36 -7.92 3.48 -0.99
CA VAL A 36 -7.72 2.26 -0.17
C VAL A 36 -7.55 2.62 1.30
N ILE A 37 -6.68 3.59 1.61
CA ILE A 37 -6.46 4.03 2.99
C ILE A 37 -7.74 4.61 3.61
N ARG A 38 -8.52 5.38 2.84
CA ARG A 38 -9.81 5.89 3.31
C ARG A 38 -10.79 4.76 3.63
N ALA A 39 -10.89 3.75 2.76
CA ALA A 39 -11.74 2.58 3.00
C ALA A 39 -11.29 1.80 4.25
N MET A 40 -9.97 1.64 4.44
CA MET A 40 -9.38 1.05 5.64
C MET A 40 -9.77 1.84 6.90
N SER A 41 -9.67 3.17 6.86
CA SER A 41 -10.07 4.05 7.98
C SER A 41 -11.57 4.02 8.27
N GLN A 42 -12.40 3.67 7.29
CA GLN A 42 -13.85 3.47 7.45
C GLN A 42 -14.22 2.08 7.99
N GLY A 43 -13.22 1.22 8.27
CA GLY A 43 -13.44 -0.13 8.78
C GLY A 43 -13.80 -1.16 7.72
N VAL A 44 -13.61 -0.84 6.44
CA VAL A 44 -13.75 -1.83 5.37
C VAL A 44 -12.52 -2.73 5.37
N ASP A 45 -12.73 -4.04 5.41
CA ASP A 45 -11.65 -5.01 5.24
C ASP A 45 -11.12 -4.94 3.81
N VAL A 46 -9.90 -4.43 3.68
CA VAL A 46 -9.18 -4.25 2.40
C VAL A 46 -7.98 -5.19 2.30
N SER A 47 -7.88 -6.19 3.18
CA SER A 47 -6.78 -7.18 3.21
C SER A 47 -6.57 -7.87 1.86
N ASP A 48 -7.65 -8.11 1.11
CA ASP A 48 -7.63 -8.67 -0.24
C ASP A 48 -6.77 -7.87 -1.24
N LEU A 49 -6.54 -6.58 -1.01
CA LEU A 49 -5.74 -5.71 -1.88
C LEU A 49 -4.23 -5.78 -1.62
N PHE A 50 -3.78 -6.71 -0.76
CA PHE A 50 -2.39 -6.78 -0.33
C PHE A 50 -1.40 -6.91 -1.49
N SER A 51 -1.68 -7.79 -2.46
CA SER A 51 -0.82 -8.00 -3.64
C SER A 51 -0.64 -6.72 -4.47
N GLU A 52 -1.72 -5.99 -4.71
CA GLU A 52 -1.72 -4.72 -5.44
C GLU A 52 -0.96 -3.64 -4.66
N MET A 53 -1.12 -3.59 -3.33
CA MET A 53 -0.41 -2.65 -2.46
C MET A 53 1.09 -2.95 -2.37
N VAL A 54 1.50 -4.22 -2.38
CA VAL A 54 2.91 -4.60 -2.47
C VAL A 54 3.51 -4.12 -3.79
N LYS A 55 2.80 -4.24 -4.92
CA LYS A 55 3.29 -3.68 -6.20
C LYS A 55 3.41 -2.16 -6.14
N ALA A 56 2.45 -1.48 -5.51
CA ALA A 56 2.44 -0.03 -5.35
C ALA A 56 3.57 0.51 -4.44
N CYS A 57 4.26 -0.35 -3.66
CA CYS A 57 5.32 0.06 -2.74
C CYS A 57 6.62 0.45 -3.45
N ALA A 58 6.86 -0.10 -4.65
CA ALA A 58 8.02 0.18 -5.49
C ALA A 58 7.80 1.46 -6.31
N THR A 59 7.65 2.58 -5.61
CA THR A 59 7.48 3.92 -6.20
C THR A 59 8.54 4.90 -5.70
N VAL A 60 8.83 5.93 -6.48
CA VAL A 60 9.68 7.06 -6.09
C VAL A 60 8.89 8.17 -5.38
N ASP A 61 7.56 8.18 -5.48
CA ASP A 61 6.74 9.16 -4.77
C ASP A 61 6.68 8.80 -3.27
N VAL A 62 7.36 9.63 -2.47
CA VAL A 62 7.44 9.51 -1.01
C VAL A 62 6.06 9.48 -0.37
N VAL A 63 5.09 10.22 -0.92
CA VAL A 63 3.74 10.27 -0.32
C VAL A 63 3.00 8.97 -0.57
N GLN A 64 3.02 8.47 -1.81
CA GLN A 64 2.45 7.16 -2.12
C GLN A 64 3.13 6.07 -1.29
N LYS A 65 4.46 6.09 -1.18
CA LYS A 65 5.24 5.13 -0.39
C LYS A 65 4.79 5.13 1.08
N LYS A 66 4.61 6.31 1.70
CA LYS A 66 4.09 6.44 3.06
C LYS A 66 2.69 5.83 3.20
N LEU A 67 1.78 6.08 2.25
CA LEU A 67 0.42 5.52 2.27
C LEU A 67 0.48 3.99 2.21
N VAL A 68 1.27 3.44 1.28
CA VAL A 68 1.43 2.01 1.11
C VAL A 68 2.05 1.35 2.35
N TYR A 69 3.06 1.96 2.97
CA TYR A 69 3.69 1.40 4.16
C TYR A 69 2.77 1.36 5.37
N VAL A 70 1.88 2.34 5.55
CA VAL A 70 0.85 2.29 6.58
C VAL A 70 -0.03 1.06 6.39
N PHE A 71 -0.52 0.83 5.15
CA PHE A 71 -1.33 -0.34 4.84
C PHE A 71 -0.57 -1.65 5.08
N LEU A 72 0.65 -1.78 4.57
CA LEU A 72 1.42 -3.02 4.67
C LEU A 72 1.73 -3.38 6.12
N CYS A 73 2.05 -2.41 6.98
CA CYS A 73 2.28 -2.68 8.41
C CYS A 73 1.01 -3.18 9.12
N CYS A 74 -0.19 -2.74 8.69
CA CYS A 74 -1.44 -3.21 9.27
C CYS A 74 -1.78 -4.66 8.88
N TYR A 75 -1.41 -5.09 7.68
CA TYR A 75 -1.84 -6.37 7.10
C TYR A 75 -0.71 -7.39 6.90
N ALA A 76 0.53 -7.08 7.28
CA ALA A 76 1.70 -7.93 7.02
C ALA A 76 1.56 -9.35 7.60
N HIS A 77 1.10 -9.47 8.85
CA HIS A 77 0.81 -10.74 9.52
C HIS A 77 -0.15 -11.68 8.76
N LEU A 78 -1.05 -11.14 7.92
CA LEU A 78 -1.99 -11.98 7.15
C LEU A 78 -1.33 -12.66 5.95
N ASN A 79 -0.23 -12.11 5.44
CA ASN A 79 0.44 -12.58 4.23
C ASN A 79 1.98 -12.55 4.40
N PRO A 80 2.55 -13.46 5.21
CA PRO A 80 4.00 -13.44 5.51
C PRO A 80 4.87 -13.58 4.26
N GLU A 81 4.48 -14.43 3.31
CA GLU A 81 5.23 -14.65 2.06
C GLU A 81 5.39 -13.38 1.23
N LEU A 82 4.29 -12.62 1.03
CA LEU A 82 4.33 -11.36 0.30
C LEU A 82 4.99 -10.25 1.12
N SER A 83 4.91 -10.30 2.45
CA SER A 83 5.60 -9.37 3.36
C SER A 83 7.12 -9.45 3.24
N LEU A 84 7.70 -10.61 2.89
CA LEU A 84 9.13 -10.72 2.60
C LEU A 84 9.57 -9.83 1.43
N LEU A 85 8.71 -9.64 0.42
CA LEU A 85 8.98 -8.73 -0.69
C LEU A 85 9.03 -7.27 -0.21
N VAL A 86 8.16 -6.92 0.74
CA VAL A 86 8.14 -5.59 1.36
C VAL A 86 9.42 -5.32 2.14
N VAL A 87 9.92 -6.30 2.90
CA VAL A 87 11.20 -6.19 3.62
C VAL A 87 12.34 -5.90 2.65
N ASN A 88 12.38 -6.58 1.50
CA ASN A 88 13.40 -6.33 0.48
C ASN A 88 13.33 -4.90 -0.08
N THR A 89 12.12 -4.36 -0.30
CA THR A 89 11.94 -2.97 -0.74
C THR A 89 12.34 -1.98 0.35
N LEU A 90 11.93 -2.22 1.60
CA LEU A 90 12.30 -1.38 2.75
C LEU A 90 13.82 -1.33 2.95
N ARG A 91 14.51 -2.47 2.78
CA ARG A 91 15.98 -2.53 2.83
C ARG A 91 16.62 -1.65 1.75
N LYS A 92 16.09 -1.65 0.53
CA LYS A 92 16.56 -0.77 -0.55
C LYS A 92 16.33 0.70 -0.22
N ASP A 93 15.15 1.04 0.30
CA ASP A 93 14.80 2.41 0.67
C ASP A 93 15.65 2.95 1.84
N CYS A 94 16.18 2.09 2.72
CA CYS A 94 17.14 2.51 3.74
C CYS A 94 18.48 2.97 3.19
N LEU A 95 18.78 2.65 1.92
CA LEU A 95 19.96 3.10 1.21
C LEU A 95 19.65 4.27 0.26
N ASP A 96 18.42 4.78 0.26
CA ASP A 96 18.01 5.88 -0.63
C ASP A 96 18.77 7.18 -0.29
N PRO A 97 19.24 7.96 -1.28
CA PRO A 97 19.91 9.23 -1.02
C PRO A 97 19.04 10.21 -0.22
N ASN A 98 17.71 10.16 -0.41
CA ASN A 98 16.76 11.02 0.29
C ASN A 98 16.63 10.60 1.78
N PRO A 99 17.02 11.46 2.74
CA PRO A 99 16.91 11.14 4.16
C PRO A 99 15.48 10.90 4.63
N MET A 100 14.46 11.49 3.98
CA MET A 100 13.06 11.25 4.32
C MET A 100 12.62 9.83 3.98
N VAL A 101 13.06 9.29 2.84
CA VAL A 101 12.76 7.92 2.43
C VAL A 101 13.43 6.93 3.39
N ARG A 102 14.70 7.18 3.74
CA ARG A 102 15.43 6.35 4.72
C ARG A 102 14.75 6.31 6.08
N SER A 103 14.41 7.47 6.63
CA SER A 103 13.71 7.58 7.92
C SER A 103 12.36 6.87 7.90
N LEU A 104 11.60 7.04 6.82
CA LEU A 104 10.33 6.35 6.62
C LEU A 104 10.50 4.83 6.60
N ALA A 105 11.46 4.31 5.83
CA ALA A 105 11.70 2.87 5.71
C ALA A 105 12.15 2.24 7.03
N LEU A 106 13.07 2.88 7.76
CA LEU A 106 13.52 2.41 9.09
C LEU A 106 12.34 2.30 10.06
N ARG A 107 11.49 3.33 10.13
CA ARG A 107 10.31 3.31 11.01
C ARG A 107 9.29 2.26 10.57
N SER A 108 9.12 2.03 9.28
CA SER A 108 8.20 1.01 8.77
C SER A 108 8.70 -0.40 9.06
N MET A 109 10.01 -0.65 9.00
CA MET A 109 10.57 -1.97 9.37
C MET A 109 10.29 -2.37 10.82
N THR A 110 10.37 -1.43 11.77
CA THR A 110 10.09 -1.75 13.19
C THR A 110 8.60 -1.97 13.48
N ASN A 111 7.71 -1.54 12.58
CA ASN A 111 6.27 -1.70 12.69
C ASN A 111 5.70 -2.86 11.87
N LEU A 112 6.50 -3.45 10.98
CA LEU A 112 6.09 -4.61 10.20
C LEU A 112 6.04 -5.83 11.15
N ARG A 113 4.83 -6.31 11.44
CA ARG A 113 4.56 -7.45 12.31
C ARG A 113 3.67 -8.48 11.62
#